data_AF-A0A3N4S9Q5-F1
#
_entry.id   AF-A0A3N4S9Q5-F1
#
_cell.length_a   1.000
_cell.length_b   1.000
_cell.length_c   1.000
_cell.angle_alpha   90.00
_cell.angle_beta   90.00
_cell.angle_gamma   90.00
#
_symmetry.space_group_name_H-M   'P 1'
#
loop_
_entity.id
_entity.type
_entity.pdbx_description
1 polymer ?
#
loop_
_entity_poly.entity_id
_entity_poly.type
_entity_poly.pdbx_seq_one_letter_code
_entity_poly.pdbx_strand_id
1 'polypeptide(L)'
;MYLKSRAAVRTGGVMSAVVLGGLLAAVPQAEAAGVTCSANVYKRTFYKNTSFSGSPVRTDCDSGISESWSGSPASGVPSNGFGVRWSVTRDFGSGGPFTFTASATDGVRVYLDGVRRIDLWKNTGDTARSKSVDLTVGSGRHTLRVDHVNWTGAAKIKYSYTPRTSATYDRTKPLAPTGVKTAYDTRVRRTTVSWSANKEMDLANYSLYRRPVGSGTWTKVTTTTARSFTDPLVNPDDRTPYYYEVRARDKAGNTSTGSEDTIVQPLPVVTSLTGTYDRATGKVTLKWPLNTEPQFDHYTVLSNDRVDGSYKWVPLGTTKAGTWTTGPVTADGETRHYRVLVTNDGGTTTYNPNWLDANATNELWLDIPDGIAPAYAPDLSLGMCESGVKATVTDYTPAPIRDFIGFEVERREAGTAAWSVVLHKAFDPRLDPATATVCDALPGDGRTYEYRARSYDAAANYSPQSDILATTVTDG
;
A
#
# COMPACT_ATOMS: atom_id res chain seq x y z
N MET A 1 -15.39 -54.62 -69.45
CA MET A 1 -15.16 -54.93 -70.88
C MET A 1 -15.33 -53.62 -71.66
N TYR A 2 -14.37 -53.31 -72.53
CA TYR A 2 -14.31 -52.18 -73.49
C TYR A 2 -14.02 -50.74 -73.00
N LEU A 3 -12.73 -50.39 -73.05
CA LEU A 3 -12.27 -49.12 -73.62
C LEU A 3 -12.51 -49.13 -75.14
N LYS A 4 -12.81 -47.96 -75.75
CA LYS A 4 -12.06 -47.44 -76.91
C LYS A 4 -12.40 -45.98 -77.24
N SER A 5 -11.32 -45.25 -77.49
CA SER A 5 -11.15 -43.83 -77.76
C SER A 5 -11.43 -43.41 -79.22
N ARG A 6 -11.51 -42.08 -79.45
CA ARG A 6 -11.00 -41.25 -80.58
C ARG A 6 -11.86 -39.97 -80.67
N ALA A 7 -11.43 -38.77 -81.08
CA ALA A 7 -10.15 -38.14 -81.39
C ALA A 7 -10.43 -36.61 -81.51
N ALA A 8 -9.39 -35.79 -81.44
CA ALA A 8 -9.43 -34.33 -81.49
C ALA A 8 -9.44 -33.75 -82.93
N VAL A 9 -10.00 -32.53 -83.09
CA VAL A 9 -9.57 -31.50 -84.08
C VAL A 9 -9.73 -30.10 -83.47
N ARG A 10 -8.89 -29.16 -83.94
CA ARG A 10 -8.37 -27.91 -83.36
C ARG A 10 -9.09 -26.62 -83.85
N THR A 11 -9.06 -25.60 -82.97
CA THR A 11 -8.92 -24.13 -83.16
C THR A 11 -9.79 -23.33 -84.15
N GLY A 12 -10.43 -22.28 -83.62
CA GLY A 12 -10.86 -21.06 -84.33
C GLY A 12 -11.49 -20.07 -83.36
N GLY A 13 -10.84 -18.93 -83.12
CA GLY A 13 -11.15 -17.99 -82.03
C GLY A 13 -12.39 -17.12 -82.22
N VAL A 14 -12.89 -16.58 -81.10
CA VAL A 14 -13.79 -15.42 -81.07
C VAL A 14 -13.30 -14.50 -79.96
N MET A 15 -13.01 -13.24 -80.33
CA MET A 15 -12.67 -12.16 -79.41
C MET A 15 -13.86 -11.86 -78.48
N SER A 16 -13.66 -11.97 -77.16
CA SER A 16 -14.56 -11.38 -76.18
C SER A 16 -14.09 -9.95 -75.85
N ALA A 17 -14.91 -8.97 -76.23
CA ALA A 17 -14.78 -7.60 -75.77
C ALA A 17 -15.16 -7.52 -74.28
N VAL A 18 -14.20 -7.19 -73.43
CA VAL A 18 -14.43 -6.87 -72.02
C VAL A 18 -15.02 -5.46 -71.95
N VAL A 19 -16.33 -5.38 -71.68
CA VAL A 19 -16.96 -4.13 -71.24
C VAL A 19 -16.56 -3.91 -69.77
N LEU A 20 -15.62 -3.00 -69.54
CA LEU A 20 -15.32 -2.48 -68.20
C LEU A 20 -16.51 -1.63 -67.73
N GLY A 21 -17.48 -2.27 -67.08
CA GLY A 21 -18.48 -1.61 -66.26
C GLY A 21 -17.79 -1.01 -65.03
N GLY A 22 -17.53 0.30 -65.09
CA GLY A 22 -16.97 1.07 -63.98
C GLY A 22 -17.89 1.00 -62.76
N LEU A 23 -17.43 0.30 -61.73
CA LEU A 23 -17.99 0.37 -60.39
C LEU A 23 -17.79 1.81 -59.87
N LEU A 24 -18.85 2.60 -59.77
CA LEU A 24 -18.85 3.85 -59.02
C LEU A 24 -18.69 3.52 -57.53
N ALA A 25 -17.45 3.27 -57.12
CA ALA A 25 -17.08 3.27 -55.72
C ALA A 25 -17.36 4.67 -55.18
N ALA A 26 -18.27 4.78 -54.20
CA ALA A 26 -18.38 5.98 -53.39
C ALA A 26 -17.02 6.21 -52.72
N VAL A 27 -16.26 7.15 -53.25
CA VAL A 27 -14.99 7.56 -52.66
C VAL A 27 -15.28 8.02 -51.23
N PRO A 28 -14.57 7.53 -50.20
CA PRO A 28 -14.70 8.12 -48.88
C PRO A 28 -14.32 9.59 -49.00
N GLN A 29 -15.27 10.47 -48.69
CA GLN A 29 -15.03 11.90 -48.62
C GLN A 29 -13.81 12.13 -47.73
N ALA A 30 -12.81 12.83 -48.25
CA ALA A 30 -11.61 13.17 -47.49
C ALA A 30 -12.01 13.84 -46.17
N GLU A 31 -11.77 13.15 -45.06
CA GLU A 31 -11.87 13.77 -43.73
C GLU A 31 -10.82 14.88 -43.67
N ALA A 32 -11.26 16.11 -43.42
CA ALA A 32 -10.34 17.22 -43.17
C ALA A 32 -9.39 16.84 -42.03
N ALA A 33 -8.09 16.99 -42.27
CA ALA A 33 -7.05 16.73 -41.29
C ALA A 33 -7.31 17.47 -39.97
N GLY A 34 -7.38 16.69 -38.88
CA GLY A 34 -6.58 16.96 -37.67
C GLY A 34 -7.24 17.59 -36.44
N VAL A 35 -8.51 18.03 -36.45
CA VAL A 35 -9.11 18.57 -35.20
C VAL A 35 -9.53 17.42 -34.29
N THR A 36 -8.75 17.24 -33.21
CA THR A 36 -9.06 16.30 -32.12
C THR A 36 -9.70 17.08 -30.98
N CYS A 37 -10.94 16.75 -30.65
CA CYS A 37 -11.63 17.32 -29.49
C CYS A 37 -11.53 16.39 -28.29
N SER A 38 -11.50 16.97 -27.09
CA SER A 38 -11.51 16.18 -25.85
C SER A 38 -12.72 15.24 -25.81
N ALA A 39 -12.55 14.06 -25.20
CA ALA A 39 -13.66 13.19 -24.87
C ALA A 39 -14.67 14.02 -24.08
N ASN A 40 -15.91 14.12 -24.52
CA ASN A 40 -16.76 15.12 -23.89
C ASN A 40 -17.30 16.25 -24.78
N VAL A 41 -16.71 16.45 -25.97
CA VAL A 41 -16.79 17.73 -26.70
C VAL A 41 -17.15 17.49 -28.15
N TYR A 42 -18.02 18.33 -28.70
CA TYR A 42 -18.43 18.22 -30.11
C TYR A 42 -17.32 18.69 -31.03
N LYS A 43 -17.10 17.93 -32.10
CA LYS A 43 -16.40 18.43 -33.29
C LYS A 43 -17.42 19.17 -34.16
N ARG A 44 -17.20 20.47 -34.37
CA ARG A 44 -18.07 21.35 -35.15
C ARG A 44 -17.40 21.69 -36.48
N THR A 45 -18.14 21.54 -37.56
CA THR A 45 -17.64 21.73 -38.92
C THR A 45 -18.56 22.64 -39.72
N PHE A 46 -17.99 23.68 -40.34
CA PHE A 46 -18.70 24.69 -41.12
C PHE A 46 -18.55 24.44 -42.62
N TYR A 47 -19.63 24.61 -43.37
CA TYR A 47 -19.71 24.41 -44.83
C TYR A 47 -20.28 25.65 -45.52
N LYS A 48 -19.81 25.95 -46.73
CA LYS A 48 -20.31 27.07 -47.56
C LYS A 48 -21.67 26.78 -48.23
N ASN A 49 -22.25 25.61 -47.98
CA ASN A 49 -23.47 25.13 -48.61
C ASN A 49 -24.36 24.40 -47.60
N THR A 50 -25.63 24.25 -47.94
CA THR A 50 -26.64 23.55 -47.13
C THR A 50 -26.69 22.03 -47.37
N SER A 51 -25.86 21.52 -48.30
CA SER A 51 -25.76 20.08 -48.61
C SER A 51 -24.63 19.36 -47.86
N PHE A 52 -23.84 20.07 -47.06
CA PHE A 52 -22.65 19.56 -46.34
C PHE A 52 -21.63 18.87 -47.26
N SER A 53 -21.53 19.35 -48.49
CA SER A 53 -20.67 18.79 -49.53
C SER A 53 -19.38 19.58 -49.70
N GLY A 54 -18.35 18.94 -50.28
CA GLY A 54 -17.05 19.54 -50.53
C GLY A 54 -16.20 19.71 -49.26
N SER A 55 -15.12 20.49 -49.39
CA SER A 55 -14.20 20.76 -48.28
C SER A 55 -14.83 21.69 -47.25
N PRO A 56 -14.72 21.37 -45.94
CA PRO A 56 -15.22 22.26 -44.90
C PRO A 56 -14.39 23.55 -44.83
N VAL A 57 -15.04 24.65 -44.45
CA VAL A 57 -14.40 25.97 -44.27
C VAL A 57 -13.55 25.99 -43.02
N ARG A 58 -14.10 25.44 -41.94
CA ARG A 58 -13.51 25.45 -40.60
C ARG A 58 -14.00 24.23 -39.85
N THR A 59 -13.11 23.65 -39.05
CA THR A 59 -13.47 22.69 -38.03
C THR A 59 -12.89 23.15 -36.71
N ASP A 60 -13.67 23.10 -35.64
CA ASP A 60 -13.24 23.39 -34.27
C ASP A 60 -13.98 22.52 -33.25
N CYS A 61 -13.75 22.77 -31.97
CA CYS A 61 -14.37 22.07 -30.87
C CYS A 61 -15.38 22.97 -30.16
N ASP A 62 -16.50 22.38 -29.76
CA ASP A 62 -17.62 23.08 -29.15
C ASP A 62 -18.14 22.29 -27.95
N SER A 63 -18.22 22.94 -26.78
CA SER A 63 -18.66 22.29 -25.53
C SER A 63 -20.17 22.06 -25.49
N GLY A 64 -20.95 22.79 -26.30
CA GLY A 64 -22.40 22.63 -26.37
C GLY A 64 -23.03 23.42 -27.51
N ILE A 65 -24.12 22.91 -28.06
CA ILE A 65 -24.77 23.54 -29.21
C ILE A 65 -25.76 24.59 -28.69
N SER A 66 -25.35 25.86 -28.71
CA SER A 66 -26.17 27.00 -28.29
C SER A 66 -25.70 28.29 -28.96
N GLU A 67 -25.92 28.38 -30.27
CA GLU A 67 -25.37 29.43 -31.13
C GLU A 67 -26.44 30.42 -31.60
N SER A 68 -26.02 31.67 -31.80
CA SER A 68 -26.86 32.75 -32.34
C SER A 68 -26.01 33.70 -33.17
N TRP A 69 -26.17 33.64 -34.49
CA TRP A 69 -25.45 34.47 -35.45
C TRP A 69 -26.43 35.36 -36.24
N SER A 70 -26.16 36.66 -36.28
CA SER A 70 -26.90 37.63 -37.11
C SER A 70 -26.35 37.74 -38.54
N GLY A 71 -25.32 36.97 -38.87
CA GLY A 71 -24.63 36.97 -40.17
C GLY A 71 -23.66 35.78 -40.26
N SER A 72 -22.52 35.99 -40.90
CA SER A 72 -21.50 34.93 -41.05
C SER A 72 -21.05 34.38 -39.69
N PRO A 73 -21.09 33.04 -39.48
CA PRO A 73 -20.72 32.43 -38.19
C PRO A 73 -19.20 32.28 -38.01
N ALA A 74 -18.43 32.36 -39.10
CA ALA A 74 -16.97 32.27 -39.10
C ALA A 74 -16.42 32.83 -40.41
N SER A 75 -15.18 33.36 -40.37
CA SER A 75 -14.48 33.83 -41.57
C SER A 75 -14.51 32.76 -42.68
N GLY A 76 -14.88 33.18 -43.89
CA GLY A 76 -15.01 32.31 -45.07
C GLY A 76 -16.33 31.55 -45.18
N VAL A 77 -17.23 31.62 -44.19
CA VAL A 77 -18.60 31.10 -44.28
C VAL A 77 -19.52 32.24 -44.73
N PRO A 78 -20.42 32.05 -45.71
CA PRO A 78 -21.34 33.12 -46.13
C PRO A 78 -22.37 33.44 -45.02
N SER A 79 -22.98 34.62 -45.07
CA SER A 79 -24.01 35.02 -44.09
C SER A 79 -25.31 34.22 -44.20
N ASN A 80 -25.59 33.66 -45.38
CA ASN A 80 -26.75 32.83 -45.70
C ASN A 80 -26.32 31.66 -46.59
N GLY A 81 -27.11 30.61 -46.67
CA GLY A 81 -26.84 29.43 -47.50
C GLY A 81 -25.73 28.52 -46.96
N PHE A 82 -25.46 28.53 -45.66
CA PHE A 82 -24.40 27.74 -45.03
C PHE A 82 -24.94 26.55 -44.21
N GLY A 83 -24.04 25.63 -43.89
CA GLY A 83 -24.32 24.49 -43.01
C GLY A 83 -23.30 24.36 -41.89
N VAL A 84 -23.75 23.91 -40.72
CA VAL A 84 -22.89 23.58 -39.58
C VAL A 84 -23.26 22.19 -39.07
N ARG A 85 -22.25 21.32 -38.91
CA ARG A 85 -22.40 19.96 -38.43
C ARG A 85 -21.61 19.78 -37.13
N TRP A 86 -22.29 19.30 -36.10
CA TRP A 86 -21.66 18.82 -34.88
C TRP A 86 -21.67 17.30 -34.85
N SER A 87 -20.58 16.69 -34.40
CA SER A 87 -20.52 15.26 -34.12
C SER A 87 -19.75 14.97 -32.84
N VAL A 88 -20.22 13.96 -32.10
CA VAL A 88 -19.51 13.47 -30.91
C VAL A 88 -19.87 12.00 -30.64
N THR A 89 -18.90 11.23 -30.19
CA THR A 89 -19.14 9.90 -29.60
C THR A 89 -19.20 10.04 -28.08
N ARG A 90 -20.30 9.59 -27.49
CA ARG A 90 -20.57 9.64 -26.04
C ARG A 90 -20.76 8.25 -25.50
N ASP A 91 -20.20 7.98 -24.34
CA ASP A 91 -20.53 6.80 -23.57
C ASP A 91 -21.72 7.12 -22.65
N PHE A 92 -22.83 6.42 -22.85
CA PHE A 92 -24.06 6.58 -22.08
C PHE A 92 -24.14 5.63 -20.88
N GLY A 93 -23.05 4.91 -20.55
CA GLY A 93 -23.03 3.98 -19.41
C GLY A 93 -24.03 2.84 -19.60
N SER A 94 -24.92 2.65 -18.63
CA SER A 94 -26.04 1.70 -18.73
C SER A 94 -27.07 2.05 -19.80
N GLY A 95 -26.99 3.24 -20.42
CA GLY A 95 -28.02 3.76 -21.32
C GLY A 95 -29.19 4.33 -20.53
N GLY A 96 -30.39 4.28 -21.10
CA GLY A 96 -31.62 4.65 -20.40
C GLY A 96 -32.45 5.69 -21.15
N PRO A 97 -33.51 6.23 -20.52
CA PRO A 97 -34.40 7.19 -21.14
C PRO A 97 -33.79 8.59 -21.16
N PHE A 98 -33.77 9.21 -22.33
CA PHE A 98 -33.32 10.58 -22.55
C PHE A 98 -34.40 11.40 -23.25
N THR A 99 -34.41 12.70 -23.00
CA THR A 99 -35.14 13.69 -23.79
C THR A 99 -34.14 14.46 -24.64
N PHE A 100 -34.28 14.37 -25.97
CA PHE A 100 -33.51 15.17 -26.92
C PHE A 100 -34.35 16.39 -27.28
N THR A 101 -33.78 17.59 -27.17
CA THR A 101 -34.47 18.84 -27.50
C THR A 101 -33.62 19.64 -28.47
N ALA A 102 -34.18 20.00 -29.62
CA ALA A 102 -33.54 20.88 -30.59
C ALA A 102 -34.46 22.06 -30.92
N SER A 103 -33.88 23.25 -31.02
CA SER A 103 -34.55 24.43 -31.54
C SER A 103 -33.65 25.14 -32.54
N ALA A 104 -34.17 25.51 -33.71
CA ALA A 104 -33.42 26.27 -34.68
C ALA A 104 -34.29 27.22 -35.49
N THR A 105 -33.73 28.34 -35.94
CA THR A 105 -34.19 28.97 -37.18
C THR A 105 -33.79 28.09 -38.35
N ASP A 106 -34.57 28.11 -39.43
CA ASP A 106 -34.35 27.25 -40.58
C ASP A 106 -34.25 25.76 -40.23
N GLY A 107 -33.20 25.07 -40.70
CA GLY A 107 -33.11 23.62 -40.71
C GLY A 107 -32.30 23.05 -39.55
N VAL A 108 -32.84 22.06 -38.86
CA VAL A 108 -32.05 21.20 -37.95
C VAL A 108 -32.46 19.73 -38.08
N ARG A 109 -31.46 18.84 -38.07
CA ARG A 109 -31.63 17.39 -37.93
C ARG A 109 -30.70 16.84 -36.87
N VAL A 110 -31.23 15.97 -36.02
CA VAL A 110 -30.46 15.26 -34.98
C VAL A 110 -30.48 13.77 -35.26
N TYR A 111 -29.31 13.15 -35.20
CA TYR A 111 -29.11 11.72 -35.43
C TYR A 111 -28.46 11.08 -34.21
N LEU A 112 -28.92 9.86 -33.90
CA LEU A 112 -28.28 8.94 -32.96
C LEU A 112 -27.90 7.69 -33.76
N ASP A 113 -26.61 7.37 -33.83
CA ASP A 113 -26.04 6.25 -34.60
C ASP A 113 -26.49 6.23 -36.07
N GLY A 114 -26.51 7.41 -36.70
CA GLY A 114 -26.95 7.59 -38.08
C GLY A 114 -28.48 7.59 -38.27
N VAL A 115 -29.26 7.19 -37.26
CA VAL A 115 -30.72 7.21 -37.32
C VAL A 115 -31.25 8.60 -36.93
N ARG A 116 -32.03 9.22 -37.83
CA ARG A 116 -32.62 10.55 -37.62
C ARG A 116 -33.72 10.50 -36.55
N ARG A 117 -33.54 11.24 -35.44
CA ARG A 117 -34.48 11.32 -34.31
C ARG A 117 -35.30 12.61 -34.33
N ILE A 118 -34.68 13.73 -34.68
CA ILE A 118 -35.36 15.02 -34.88
C ILE A 118 -35.15 15.48 -36.32
N ASP A 119 -36.22 15.93 -36.96
CA ASP A 119 -36.20 16.52 -38.30
C ASP A 119 -37.08 17.76 -38.34
N LEU A 120 -36.44 18.93 -38.40
CA LEU A 120 -37.06 20.22 -38.63
C LEU A 120 -36.43 20.88 -39.87
N TRP A 121 -36.36 20.16 -41.00
CA TRP A 121 -35.68 20.64 -42.22
C TRP A 121 -36.55 21.52 -43.12
N LYS A 122 -36.68 22.82 -42.80
CA LYS A 122 -37.46 23.78 -43.60
C LYS A 122 -36.85 25.18 -43.48
N ASN A 123 -36.89 25.96 -44.55
CA ASN A 123 -36.59 27.39 -44.50
C ASN A 123 -37.73 28.13 -43.78
N THR A 124 -37.42 28.74 -42.64
CA THR A 124 -38.33 29.53 -41.80
C THR A 124 -37.83 30.94 -41.53
N GLY A 125 -36.71 31.35 -42.14
CA GLY A 125 -36.07 32.64 -41.85
C GLY A 125 -35.82 32.79 -40.35
N ASP A 126 -36.14 33.97 -39.81
CA ASP A 126 -35.89 34.30 -38.40
C ASP A 126 -36.83 33.59 -37.40
N THR A 127 -37.79 32.79 -37.87
CA THR A 127 -38.73 32.08 -37.01
C THR A 127 -38.14 30.75 -36.54
N ALA A 128 -37.82 30.64 -35.26
CA ALA A 128 -37.32 29.41 -34.67
C ALA A 128 -38.44 28.37 -34.45
N ARG A 129 -38.12 27.10 -34.70
CA ARG A 129 -38.99 25.95 -34.37
C ARG A 129 -38.28 25.05 -33.37
N SER A 130 -39.04 24.38 -32.52
CA SER A 130 -38.53 23.49 -31.48
C SER A 130 -39.20 22.12 -31.54
N LYS A 131 -38.46 21.07 -31.18
CA LYS A 131 -38.99 19.72 -30.99
C LYS A 131 -38.23 19.02 -29.87
N SER A 132 -38.98 18.38 -28.98
CA SER A 132 -38.46 17.43 -28.00
C SER A 132 -38.91 16.01 -28.34
N VAL A 133 -38.03 15.03 -28.16
CA VAL A 133 -38.30 13.61 -28.37
C VAL A 133 -37.75 12.85 -27.19
N ASP A 134 -38.61 12.06 -26.55
CA ASP A 134 -38.19 11.07 -25.58
C ASP A 134 -37.79 9.79 -26.30
N LEU A 135 -36.63 9.24 -25.97
CA LEU A 135 -36.15 7.97 -26.49
C LEU A 135 -35.31 7.22 -25.47
N THR A 136 -35.20 5.91 -25.65
CA THR A 136 -34.27 5.07 -24.90
C THR A 136 -32.97 4.95 -25.70
N VAL A 137 -31.88 5.41 -25.11
CA VAL A 137 -30.52 5.22 -25.65
C VAL A 137 -30.00 3.89 -25.12
N GLY A 138 -29.33 3.12 -25.98
CA GLY A 138 -28.69 1.86 -25.59
C GLY A 138 -27.54 2.09 -24.61
N SER A 139 -27.02 0.99 -24.05
CA SER A 139 -25.82 1.04 -23.22
C SER A 139 -24.56 1.26 -24.05
N GLY A 140 -23.57 1.91 -23.45
CA GLY A 140 -22.25 2.11 -24.03
C GLY A 140 -22.16 3.30 -24.99
N ARG A 141 -21.25 3.17 -25.98
CA ARG A 141 -20.84 4.28 -26.85
C ARG A 141 -21.79 4.47 -28.04
N HIS A 142 -22.28 5.69 -28.18
CA HIS A 142 -23.15 6.11 -29.28
C HIS A 142 -22.65 7.38 -29.95
N THR A 143 -22.95 7.54 -31.23
CA THR A 143 -22.59 8.74 -32.00
C THR A 143 -23.79 9.66 -32.13
N LEU A 144 -23.64 10.89 -31.64
CA LEU A 144 -24.56 11.99 -31.88
C LEU A 144 -24.06 12.82 -33.05
N ARG A 145 -24.97 13.16 -33.97
CA ARG A 145 -24.73 14.14 -35.03
C ARG A 145 -25.87 15.15 -35.07
N VAL A 146 -25.54 16.43 -35.16
CA VAL A 146 -26.51 17.51 -35.34
C VAL A 146 -26.12 18.30 -36.58
N ASP A 147 -27.04 18.39 -37.53
CA ASP A 147 -26.88 19.15 -38.76
C ASP A 147 -27.80 20.36 -38.71
N HIS A 148 -27.25 21.55 -38.84
CA HIS A 148 -28.00 22.81 -38.95
C HIS A 148 -27.68 23.49 -40.29
N VAL A 149 -28.67 24.12 -40.89
CA VAL A 149 -28.50 24.98 -42.07
C VAL A 149 -29.22 26.29 -41.88
N ASN A 150 -28.59 27.35 -42.37
CA ASN A 150 -29.20 28.66 -42.53
C ASN A 150 -29.36 28.92 -44.02
N TRP A 151 -30.59 28.96 -44.52
CA TRP A 151 -30.91 29.40 -45.87
C TRP A 151 -31.01 30.92 -45.93
N THR A 152 -31.67 31.54 -44.96
CA THR A 152 -31.92 32.99 -44.94
C THR A 152 -32.10 33.53 -43.53
N GLY A 153 -31.61 34.74 -43.29
CA GLY A 153 -31.84 35.46 -42.03
C GLY A 153 -30.84 35.09 -40.94
N ALA A 154 -31.21 35.34 -39.69
CA ALA A 154 -30.41 35.02 -38.53
C ALA A 154 -30.40 33.50 -38.27
N ALA A 155 -29.21 32.97 -37.99
CA ALA A 155 -29.00 31.57 -37.68
C ALA A 155 -28.95 31.36 -36.17
N LYS A 156 -29.95 30.68 -35.60
CA LYS A 156 -30.03 30.34 -34.18
C LYS A 156 -30.20 28.84 -34.08
N ILE A 157 -29.43 28.20 -33.21
CA ILE A 157 -29.49 26.75 -32.99
C ILE A 157 -29.18 26.42 -31.53
N LYS A 158 -30.01 25.59 -30.93
CA LYS A 158 -29.78 25.02 -29.60
C LYS A 158 -30.11 23.54 -29.62
N TYR A 159 -29.26 22.72 -29.04
CA TYR A 159 -29.51 21.29 -28.85
C TYR A 159 -29.02 20.82 -27.48
N SER A 160 -29.84 20.01 -26.82
CA SER A 160 -29.48 19.31 -25.59
C SER A 160 -30.06 17.91 -25.56
N TYR A 161 -29.42 17.04 -24.77
CA TYR A 161 -29.95 15.74 -24.38
C TYR A 161 -29.80 15.59 -22.87
N THR A 162 -30.87 15.18 -22.18
CA THR A 162 -30.89 15.06 -20.72
C THR A 162 -31.51 13.73 -20.30
N PRO A 163 -30.93 13.03 -19.31
CA PRO A 163 -31.53 11.80 -18.80
C PRO A 163 -32.86 12.10 -18.08
N ARG A 164 -33.81 11.17 -18.16
CA ARG A 164 -35.12 11.28 -17.52
C ARG A 164 -35.09 10.58 -16.17
N THR A 165 -34.71 11.32 -15.13
CA THR A 165 -34.33 10.77 -13.82
C THR A 165 -35.50 10.43 -12.88
N SER A 166 -36.74 10.37 -13.37
CA SER A 166 -37.89 9.99 -12.55
C SER A 166 -38.07 8.48 -12.59
N ALA A 167 -38.34 7.87 -11.44
CA ALA A 167 -38.65 6.44 -11.32
C ALA A 167 -39.82 5.96 -12.21
N THR A 168 -40.68 6.88 -12.66
CA THR A 168 -41.76 6.57 -13.62
C THR A 168 -41.21 6.22 -14.99
N TYR A 169 -40.14 6.88 -15.43
CA TYR A 169 -39.59 6.75 -16.77
C TYR A 169 -38.33 5.88 -16.82
N ASP A 170 -37.53 5.90 -15.75
CA ASP A 170 -36.26 5.20 -15.71
C ASP A 170 -36.27 3.99 -14.76
N ARG A 171 -36.06 2.83 -15.38
CA ARG A 171 -35.93 1.52 -14.74
C ARG A 171 -34.56 0.90 -15.02
N THR A 172 -33.65 1.64 -15.65
CA THR A 172 -32.34 1.15 -16.08
C THR A 172 -31.40 1.24 -14.90
N LYS A 173 -30.89 0.09 -14.44
CA LYS A 173 -29.89 0.09 -13.37
C LYS A 173 -28.56 0.64 -13.89
N PRO A 174 -27.83 1.44 -13.09
CA PRO A 174 -26.44 1.80 -13.41
C PRO A 174 -25.57 0.57 -13.58
N LEU A 175 -24.47 0.70 -14.31
CA LEU A 175 -23.42 -0.30 -14.33
C LEU A 175 -22.81 -0.47 -12.93
N ALA A 176 -22.35 -1.68 -12.63
CA ALA A 176 -21.57 -1.91 -11.42
C ALA A 176 -20.30 -1.04 -11.42
N PRO A 177 -19.93 -0.43 -10.29
CA PRO A 177 -18.64 0.22 -10.14
C PRO A 177 -17.49 -0.73 -10.47
N THR A 178 -16.44 -0.20 -11.10
CA THR A 178 -15.26 -0.97 -11.54
C THR A 178 -13.97 -0.42 -10.92
N GLY A 179 -12.89 -1.21 -11.00
CA GLY A 179 -11.59 -0.81 -10.50
C GLY A 179 -11.58 -0.55 -8.99
N VAL A 180 -12.32 -1.37 -8.24
CA VAL A 180 -12.32 -1.32 -6.77
C VAL A 180 -10.94 -1.73 -6.28
N LYS A 181 -10.40 -0.95 -5.34
CA LYS A 181 -9.09 -1.16 -4.73
C LYS A 181 -9.17 -0.90 -3.24
N THR A 182 -8.45 -1.70 -2.47
CA THR A 182 -8.30 -1.55 -1.02
C THR A 182 -6.88 -1.17 -0.67
N ALA A 183 -6.72 -0.25 0.27
CA ALA A 183 -5.45 0.12 0.87
C ALA A 183 -5.60 0.04 2.39
N TYR A 184 -4.88 -0.88 3.02
CA TYR A 184 -4.88 -1.05 4.46
C TYR A 184 -3.76 -0.23 5.09
N ASP A 185 -4.11 0.68 6.00
CA ASP A 185 -3.16 1.40 6.82
C ASP A 185 -2.89 0.59 8.08
N THR A 186 -1.66 0.07 8.21
CA THR A 186 -1.25 -0.80 9.31
C THR A 186 -1.03 -0.07 10.62
N ARG A 187 -0.83 1.26 10.57
CA ARG A 187 -0.61 2.11 11.74
C ARG A 187 -1.91 2.41 12.47
N VAL A 188 -2.90 2.93 11.74
CA VAL A 188 -4.22 3.24 12.32
C VAL A 188 -5.19 2.10 12.20
N ARG A 189 -4.78 1.02 11.51
CA ARG A 189 -5.54 -0.21 11.32
C ARG A 189 -6.90 0.10 10.70
N ARG A 190 -6.88 0.68 9.50
CA ARG A 190 -8.09 1.06 8.75
C ARG A 190 -7.93 0.76 7.27
N THR A 191 -9.03 0.42 6.64
CA THR A 191 -9.07 0.17 5.19
C THR A 191 -9.67 1.34 4.46
N THR A 192 -8.94 1.87 3.48
CA THR A 192 -9.50 2.77 2.47
C THR A 192 -9.89 1.98 1.24
N VAL A 193 -11.16 2.07 0.86
CA VAL A 193 -11.69 1.50 -0.39
C VAL A 193 -11.86 2.62 -1.40
N SER A 194 -11.43 2.41 -2.63
CA SER A 194 -11.53 3.38 -3.73
C SER A 194 -11.99 2.70 -5.01
N TRP A 195 -12.63 3.43 -5.92
CA TRP A 195 -13.19 2.89 -7.16
C TRP A 195 -13.20 3.91 -8.30
N SER A 196 -13.39 3.43 -9.53
CA SER A 196 -13.48 4.26 -10.72
C SER A 196 -14.85 4.95 -10.85
N ALA A 197 -14.87 6.11 -11.51
CA ALA A 197 -16.12 6.82 -11.77
C ALA A 197 -16.99 6.06 -12.79
N ASN A 198 -18.25 5.88 -12.42
CA ASN A 198 -19.34 5.44 -13.29
C ASN A 198 -19.55 6.41 -14.47
N LYS A 199 -20.12 5.91 -15.59
CA LYS A 199 -20.30 6.67 -16.85
C LYS A 199 -21.68 7.30 -16.99
N GLU A 200 -22.60 6.92 -16.10
CA GLU A 200 -23.99 7.33 -16.07
C GLU A 200 -24.12 8.84 -15.84
N MET A 201 -24.92 9.50 -16.69
CA MET A 201 -25.17 10.94 -16.57
C MET A 201 -26.15 11.29 -15.45
N ASP A 202 -26.88 10.31 -14.94
CA ASP A 202 -27.89 10.40 -13.90
C ASP A 202 -27.50 9.67 -12.61
N LEU A 203 -26.23 9.31 -12.45
CA LEU A 203 -25.70 8.80 -11.19
C LEU A 203 -26.06 9.75 -10.03
N ALA A 204 -26.53 9.18 -8.92
CA ALA A 204 -26.80 9.93 -7.69
C ALA A 204 -25.70 9.73 -6.65
N ASN A 205 -25.36 8.49 -6.32
CA ASN A 205 -24.37 8.16 -5.28
C ASN A 205 -23.89 6.70 -5.37
N TYR A 206 -22.94 6.37 -4.49
CA TYR A 206 -22.45 5.03 -4.25
C TYR A 206 -22.82 4.57 -2.84
N SER A 207 -23.03 3.27 -2.67
CA SER A 207 -23.09 2.60 -1.37
C SER A 207 -21.93 1.62 -1.25
N LEU A 208 -21.14 1.76 -0.18
CA LEU A 208 -20.08 0.81 0.16
C LEU A 208 -20.65 -0.24 1.13
N TYR A 209 -20.40 -1.51 0.84
CA TYR A 209 -20.77 -2.64 1.68
C TYR A 209 -19.53 -3.41 2.10
N ARG A 210 -19.63 -4.06 3.27
CA ARG A 210 -18.66 -5.06 3.73
C ARG A 210 -19.37 -6.32 4.20
N ARG A 211 -18.72 -7.47 4.10
CA ARG A 211 -19.15 -8.72 4.74
C ARG A 211 -17.94 -9.49 5.29
N PRO A 212 -18.05 -10.14 6.46
CA PRO A 212 -17.04 -11.11 6.89
C PRO A 212 -16.87 -12.23 5.87
N VAL A 213 -15.65 -12.73 5.68
CA VAL A 213 -15.42 -13.96 4.90
C VAL A 213 -16.17 -15.12 5.56
N GLY A 214 -16.85 -15.93 4.76
CA GLY A 214 -17.72 -17.02 5.25
C GLY A 214 -19.14 -16.59 5.62
N SER A 215 -19.44 -15.28 5.67
CA SER A 215 -20.80 -14.76 5.81
C SER A 215 -21.45 -14.49 4.46
N GLY A 216 -22.76 -14.75 4.35
CA GLY A 216 -23.59 -14.37 3.20
C GLY A 216 -24.20 -12.97 3.31
N THR A 217 -24.04 -12.29 4.44
CA THR A 217 -24.76 -11.04 4.74
C THR A 217 -23.88 -9.82 4.55
N TRP A 218 -24.31 -8.91 3.68
CA TRP A 218 -23.68 -7.62 3.45
C TRP A 218 -24.19 -6.56 4.43
N THR A 219 -23.27 -5.86 5.09
CA THR A 219 -23.54 -4.68 5.90
C THR A 219 -23.18 -3.43 5.12
N LYS A 220 -24.10 -2.48 5.01
CA LYS A 220 -23.80 -1.17 4.40
C LYS A 220 -22.92 -0.36 5.35
N VAL A 221 -21.73 0.01 4.87
CA VAL A 221 -20.77 0.84 5.62
C VAL A 221 -21.16 2.31 5.50
N THR A 222 -21.44 2.78 4.28
CA THR A 222 -21.77 4.19 4.04
C THR A 222 -22.50 4.38 2.71
N THR A 223 -23.05 5.59 2.51
CA THR A 223 -23.49 6.13 1.22
C THR A 223 -22.75 7.43 0.95
N THR A 224 -22.18 7.60 -0.23
CA THR A 224 -21.32 8.74 -0.56
C THR A 224 -21.37 9.11 -2.04
N THR A 225 -21.09 10.38 -2.35
CA THR A 225 -20.81 10.84 -3.73
C THR A 225 -19.32 10.82 -4.05
N ALA A 226 -18.46 10.63 -3.04
CA ALA A 226 -17.03 10.44 -3.23
C ALA A 226 -16.73 9.12 -3.92
N ARG A 227 -15.49 8.97 -4.39
CA ARG A 227 -14.96 7.77 -5.07
C ARG A 227 -14.02 6.94 -4.19
N SER A 228 -14.02 7.26 -2.90
CA SER A 228 -13.29 6.53 -1.88
C SER A 228 -13.93 6.74 -0.51
N PHE A 229 -13.70 5.80 0.39
CA PHE A 229 -14.09 5.88 1.79
C PHE A 229 -13.14 5.06 2.64
N THR A 230 -12.77 5.59 3.81
CA THR A 230 -12.00 4.86 4.83
C THR A 230 -12.96 4.29 5.85
N ASP A 231 -13.07 2.96 5.88
CA ASP A 231 -13.91 2.26 6.85
C ASP A 231 -13.26 2.34 8.24
N PRO A 232 -13.90 3.00 9.23
CA PRO A 232 -13.32 3.17 10.56
C PRO A 232 -13.29 1.87 11.37
N LEU A 233 -14.04 0.84 10.96
CA LEU A 233 -14.24 -0.38 11.73
C LEU A 233 -13.30 -1.51 11.36
N VAL A 234 -12.41 -1.39 10.37
CA VAL A 234 -11.48 -2.47 10.01
C VAL A 234 -10.26 -2.49 10.93
N ASN A 235 -10.51 -2.64 12.22
CA ASN A 235 -9.77 -3.51 13.13
C ASN A 235 -10.51 -3.57 14.47
N PRO A 236 -11.62 -4.31 14.57
CA PRO A 236 -12.01 -4.84 15.86
C PRO A 236 -10.95 -5.89 16.21
N ASP A 237 -10.65 -6.11 17.48
CA ASP A 237 -9.71 -7.12 17.94
C ASP A 237 -10.04 -8.58 17.50
N ASP A 238 -11.08 -8.77 16.67
CA ASP A 238 -11.62 -10.01 16.13
C ASP A 238 -10.81 -10.63 14.96
N ARG A 239 -9.86 -9.90 14.38
CA ARG A 239 -8.98 -10.36 13.27
C ARG A 239 -9.75 -11.06 12.15
N THR A 240 -10.96 -10.59 11.87
CA THR A 240 -11.83 -11.21 10.85
C THR A 240 -11.53 -10.60 9.46
N PRO A 241 -11.29 -11.42 8.41
CA PRO A 241 -11.18 -10.91 7.06
C PRO A 241 -12.53 -10.51 6.48
N TYR A 242 -12.52 -9.48 5.62
CA TYR A 242 -13.72 -8.89 5.04
C TYR A 242 -13.62 -8.79 3.51
N TYR A 243 -14.75 -9.02 2.83
CA TYR A 243 -14.95 -8.58 1.45
C TYR A 243 -15.60 -7.21 1.42
N TYR A 244 -15.19 -6.39 0.46
CA TYR A 244 -15.79 -5.10 0.12
C TYR A 244 -16.43 -5.13 -1.25
N GLU A 245 -17.59 -4.49 -1.35
CA GLU A 245 -18.34 -4.33 -2.60
C GLU A 245 -18.92 -2.91 -2.67
N VAL A 246 -18.90 -2.31 -3.86
CA VAL A 246 -19.48 -0.99 -4.10
C VAL A 246 -20.66 -1.14 -5.05
N ARG A 247 -21.78 -0.45 -4.76
CA ARG A 247 -22.94 -0.36 -5.65
C ARG A 247 -23.20 1.10 -6.03
N ALA A 248 -23.52 1.34 -7.30
CA ALA A 248 -23.98 2.62 -7.79
C ALA A 248 -25.50 2.73 -7.69
N ARG A 249 -26.01 3.94 -7.45
CA ARG A 249 -27.43 4.28 -7.47
C ARG A 249 -27.64 5.52 -8.32
N ASP A 250 -28.63 5.47 -9.22
CA ASP A 250 -29.04 6.63 -10.02
C ASP A 250 -30.05 7.52 -9.27
N LYS A 251 -30.41 8.63 -9.91
CA LYS A 251 -31.41 9.60 -9.43
C LYS A 251 -32.84 9.09 -9.50
N ALA A 252 -33.14 8.09 -10.33
CA ALA A 252 -34.44 7.42 -10.39
C ALA A 252 -34.62 6.40 -9.23
N GLY A 253 -33.53 6.06 -8.55
CA GLY A 253 -33.46 5.17 -7.42
C GLY A 253 -33.18 3.71 -7.77
N ASN A 254 -32.76 3.39 -8.99
CA ASN A 254 -32.29 2.05 -9.31
C ASN A 254 -30.89 1.85 -8.74
N THR A 255 -30.54 0.61 -8.41
CA THR A 255 -29.24 0.25 -7.83
C THR A 255 -28.59 -0.81 -8.70
N SER A 256 -27.31 -0.62 -9.00
CA SER A 256 -26.50 -1.55 -9.78
C SER A 256 -26.38 -2.90 -9.08
N THR A 257 -25.88 -3.90 -9.80
CA THR A 257 -25.24 -5.04 -9.16
C THR A 257 -24.01 -4.58 -8.36
N GLY A 258 -23.50 -5.45 -7.49
CA GLY A 258 -22.21 -5.27 -6.85
C GLY A 258 -21.07 -5.14 -7.85
N SER A 259 -20.04 -4.39 -7.45
CA SER A 259 -18.70 -4.55 -8.04
C SER A 259 -18.17 -5.97 -7.82
N GLU A 260 -17.02 -6.28 -8.41
CA GLU A 260 -16.25 -7.43 -7.95
C GLU A 260 -15.85 -7.25 -6.48
N ASP A 261 -15.90 -8.34 -5.72
CA ASP A 261 -15.54 -8.35 -4.31
C ASP A 261 -14.02 -8.16 -4.15
N THR A 262 -13.62 -7.23 -3.30
CA THR A 262 -12.21 -7.05 -2.94
C THR A 262 -12.00 -7.48 -1.50
N ILE A 263 -11.10 -8.44 -1.28
CA ILE A 263 -10.78 -8.95 0.06
C ILE A 263 -9.77 -8.05 0.77
N VAL A 264 -9.95 -7.88 2.08
CA VAL A 264 -8.95 -7.35 2.99
C VAL A 264 -8.69 -8.36 4.10
N GLN A 265 -7.43 -8.77 4.18
CA GLN A 265 -6.93 -9.65 5.22
C GLN A 265 -6.44 -8.79 6.39
N PRO A 266 -6.90 -9.02 7.63
CA PRO A 266 -6.37 -8.35 8.80
C PRO A 266 -4.95 -8.82 9.04
N LEU A 267 -4.19 -8.02 9.78
CA LEU A 267 -2.84 -8.41 10.14
C LEU A 267 -2.87 -9.26 11.41
N PRO A 268 -2.24 -10.44 11.37
CA PRO A 268 -1.98 -11.17 12.58
C PRO A 268 -0.99 -10.37 13.45
N VAL A 269 -1.06 -10.51 14.77
CA VAL A 269 -0.14 -9.84 15.70
C VAL A 269 0.62 -10.85 16.55
N VAL A 270 1.87 -10.52 16.88
CA VAL A 270 2.62 -11.21 17.93
C VAL A 270 2.07 -10.71 19.27
N THR A 271 1.49 -11.61 20.07
CA THR A 271 0.84 -11.24 21.34
C THR A 271 1.79 -11.18 22.53
N SER A 272 2.96 -11.79 22.40
CA SER A 272 4.05 -11.71 23.37
C SER A 272 5.36 -12.14 22.71
N LEU A 273 6.47 -11.53 23.13
CA LEU A 273 7.82 -11.88 22.73
C LEU A 273 8.66 -12.10 23.98
N THR A 274 9.33 -13.25 24.06
CA THR A 274 10.28 -13.57 25.13
C THR A 274 11.63 -13.95 24.53
N GLY A 275 12.69 -13.81 25.31
CA GLY A 275 14.03 -14.15 24.88
C GLY A 275 14.89 -14.63 26.04
N THR A 276 15.87 -15.46 25.71
CA THR A 276 16.85 -15.99 26.66
C THR A 276 18.24 -15.96 26.04
N TYR A 277 19.23 -15.52 26.81
CA TYR A 277 20.64 -15.56 26.42
C TYR A 277 21.31 -16.80 27.00
N ASP A 278 21.96 -17.58 26.13
CA ASP A 278 22.76 -18.74 26.52
C ASP A 278 24.24 -18.34 26.59
N ARG A 279 24.79 -18.29 27.80
CA ARG A 279 26.20 -17.93 28.05
C ARG A 279 27.19 -18.91 27.41
N ALA A 280 26.83 -20.19 27.23
CA ALA A 280 27.74 -21.19 26.69
C ALA A 280 27.94 -21.02 25.18
N THR A 281 26.88 -20.64 24.46
CA THR A 281 26.91 -20.48 23.00
C THR A 281 26.97 -19.02 22.55
N GLY A 282 26.74 -18.08 23.47
CA GLY A 282 26.60 -16.66 23.21
C GLY A 282 25.33 -16.30 22.43
N LYS A 283 24.36 -17.21 22.29
CA LYS A 283 23.20 -17.00 21.40
C LYS A 283 21.98 -16.52 22.17
N VAL A 284 21.16 -15.70 21.51
CA VAL A 284 19.82 -15.35 21.99
C VAL A 284 18.78 -16.23 21.30
N THR A 285 17.92 -16.87 22.08
CA THR A 285 16.74 -17.58 21.57
C THR A 285 15.48 -16.80 21.91
N LEU A 286 14.79 -16.32 20.88
CA LEU A 286 13.52 -15.62 20.93
C LEU A 286 12.37 -16.62 20.74
N LYS A 287 11.25 -16.38 21.44
CA LYS A 287 10.02 -17.19 21.34
C LYS A 287 8.77 -16.32 21.38
N TRP A 288 7.77 -16.74 20.63
CA TRP A 288 6.44 -16.11 20.59
C TRP A 288 5.37 -17.15 20.22
N PRO A 289 4.08 -16.89 20.53
CA PRO A 289 3.00 -17.76 20.12
C PRO A 289 2.91 -17.89 18.60
N LEU A 290 2.76 -19.13 18.12
CA LEU A 290 2.58 -19.42 16.70
C LEU A 290 1.25 -18.85 16.20
N ASN A 291 1.29 -18.22 15.04
CA ASN A 291 0.10 -17.73 14.38
C ASN A 291 -0.59 -18.88 13.63
N THR A 292 -1.88 -19.05 13.86
CA THR A 292 -2.71 -20.10 13.26
C THR A 292 -3.77 -19.55 12.32
N GLU A 293 -3.75 -18.24 12.08
CA GLU A 293 -4.70 -17.59 11.18
C GLU A 293 -4.44 -18.05 9.73
N PRO A 294 -5.48 -18.37 8.95
CA PRO A 294 -5.31 -18.87 7.58
C PRO A 294 -4.51 -17.95 6.66
N GLN A 295 -4.59 -16.63 6.90
CA GLN A 295 -3.87 -15.61 6.15
C GLN A 295 -2.41 -15.40 6.60
N PHE A 296 -1.92 -16.11 7.61
CA PHE A 296 -0.52 -15.98 8.05
C PHE A 296 0.44 -16.50 6.98
N ASP A 297 1.44 -15.71 6.60
CA ASP A 297 2.52 -16.18 5.73
C ASP A 297 3.82 -16.43 6.50
N HIS A 298 4.42 -15.39 7.09
CA HIS A 298 5.68 -15.52 7.83
C HIS A 298 5.88 -14.42 8.88
N TYR A 299 6.86 -14.63 9.76
CA TYR A 299 7.42 -13.63 10.66
C TYR A 299 8.69 -13.02 10.08
N THR A 300 8.92 -11.74 10.32
CA THR A 300 10.22 -11.08 10.10
C THR A 300 10.82 -10.71 11.46
N VAL A 301 12.04 -11.19 11.74
CA VAL A 301 12.75 -10.93 12.99
C VAL A 301 13.74 -9.80 12.76
N LEU A 302 13.74 -8.82 13.66
CA LEU A 302 14.58 -7.62 13.60
C LEU A 302 15.41 -7.49 14.89
N SER A 303 16.64 -7.00 14.75
CA SER A 303 17.45 -6.47 15.86
C SER A 303 17.57 -4.96 15.72
N ASN A 304 17.61 -4.21 16.83
CA ASN A 304 17.93 -2.79 16.80
C ASN A 304 19.43 -2.61 16.98
N ASP A 305 20.15 -2.49 15.87
CA ASP A 305 21.61 -2.44 15.87
C ASP A 305 22.11 -1.04 15.52
N ARG A 306 23.30 -0.70 16.03
CA ARG A 306 23.95 0.57 15.72
C ARG A 306 24.64 0.48 14.35
N VAL A 307 24.12 1.21 13.37
CA VAL A 307 24.62 1.28 12.00
C VAL A 307 24.94 2.74 11.67
N ASP A 308 26.19 3.00 11.27
CA ASP A 308 26.73 4.34 10.97
C ASP A 308 26.49 5.35 12.11
N GLY A 309 26.68 4.90 13.35
CA GLY A 309 26.52 5.73 14.55
C GLY A 309 25.07 5.92 15.03
N SER A 310 24.07 5.39 14.31
CA SER A 310 22.65 5.50 14.65
C SER A 310 21.98 4.14 14.82
N TYR A 311 21.02 4.02 15.73
CA TYR A 311 20.25 2.80 15.92
C TYR A 311 19.22 2.60 14.80
N LYS A 312 19.20 1.42 14.19
CA LYS A 312 18.28 1.05 13.10
C LYS A 312 17.76 -0.37 13.32
N TRP A 313 16.51 -0.61 12.92
CA TRP A 313 15.97 -1.96 12.83
C TRP A 313 16.58 -2.70 11.64
N VAL A 314 17.36 -3.75 11.92
CA VAL A 314 18.06 -4.59 10.94
C VAL A 314 17.37 -5.96 10.87
N PRO A 315 16.94 -6.42 9.68
CA PRO A 315 16.40 -7.76 9.53
C PRO A 315 17.43 -8.86 9.80
N LEU A 316 17.09 -9.78 10.69
CA LEU A 316 17.86 -11.01 10.94
C LEU A 316 17.43 -12.14 10.00
N GLY A 317 16.16 -12.13 9.57
CA GLY A 317 15.61 -13.10 8.63
C GLY A 317 14.11 -13.29 8.79
N THR A 318 13.58 -14.29 8.08
CA THR A 318 12.16 -14.67 8.13
C THR A 318 11.97 -16.11 8.58
N THR A 319 10.85 -16.41 9.23
CA THR A 319 10.53 -17.75 9.72
C THR A 319 9.02 -17.98 9.76
N LYS A 320 8.57 -19.23 9.62
CA LYS A 320 7.19 -19.63 9.92
C LYS A 320 7.03 -20.20 11.34
N ALA A 321 8.14 -20.41 12.06
CA ALA A 321 8.12 -20.94 13.42
C ALA A 321 7.91 -19.84 14.47
N GLY A 322 7.38 -20.22 15.64
CA GLY A 322 7.24 -19.35 16.82
C GLY A 322 8.55 -19.11 17.58
N THR A 323 9.70 -19.24 16.92
CA THR A 323 11.01 -19.14 17.55
C THR A 323 12.09 -18.74 16.56
N TRP A 324 13.13 -18.07 17.06
CA TRP A 324 14.32 -17.70 16.32
C TRP A 324 15.54 -17.73 17.23
N THR A 325 16.66 -18.26 16.75
CA THR A 325 17.94 -18.22 17.45
C THR A 325 18.93 -17.40 16.64
N THR A 326 19.54 -16.40 17.26
CA THR A 326 20.50 -15.51 16.62
C THR A 326 21.84 -16.22 16.38
N GLY A 327 22.73 -15.57 15.61
CA GLY A 327 24.16 -15.82 15.76
C GLY A 327 24.66 -15.43 17.16
N PRO A 328 25.91 -15.76 17.52
CA PRO A 328 26.51 -15.31 18.78
C PRO A 328 26.45 -13.79 18.93
N VAL A 329 26.10 -13.33 20.12
CA VAL A 329 26.01 -11.93 20.55
C VAL A 329 27.04 -11.74 21.66
N THR A 330 27.81 -10.67 21.57
CA THR A 330 28.82 -10.32 22.57
C THR A 330 28.17 -10.07 23.92
N ALA A 331 28.75 -10.66 24.97
CA ALA A 331 28.40 -10.40 26.36
C ALA A 331 29.08 -9.11 26.82
N ASP A 332 28.47 -7.97 26.51
CA ASP A 332 29.02 -6.61 26.72
C ASP A 332 28.25 -5.82 27.79
N GLY A 333 27.31 -6.47 28.49
CA GLY A 333 26.47 -5.81 29.50
C GLY A 333 25.35 -4.96 28.88
N GLU A 334 25.21 -4.90 27.55
CA GLU A 334 24.22 -4.05 26.89
C GLU A 334 22.83 -4.70 26.83
N THR A 335 21.79 -3.86 26.90
CA THR A 335 20.43 -4.27 26.58
C THR A 335 20.25 -4.36 25.06
N ARG A 336 19.96 -5.56 24.55
CA ARG A 336 19.61 -5.80 23.15
C ARG A 336 18.10 -5.63 22.95
N HIS A 337 17.72 -5.11 21.78
CA HIS A 337 16.32 -4.90 21.43
C HIS A 337 15.95 -5.72 20.21
N TYR A 338 14.90 -6.51 20.33
CA TYR A 338 14.38 -7.34 19.25
C TYR A 338 12.94 -6.98 18.95
N ARG A 339 12.55 -7.11 17.67
CA ARG A 339 11.17 -6.96 17.23
C ARG A 339 10.79 -8.08 16.29
N VAL A 340 9.57 -8.58 16.41
CA VAL A 340 9.01 -9.56 15.46
C VAL A 340 7.82 -8.92 14.76
N LEU A 341 7.87 -8.90 13.43
CA LEU A 341 6.77 -8.46 12.59
C LEU A 341 6.06 -9.67 11.99
N VAL A 342 4.78 -9.51 11.66
CA VAL A 342 4.00 -10.53 10.96
C VAL A 342 3.61 -10.04 9.57
N THR A 343 3.73 -10.93 8.59
CA THR A 343 3.30 -10.70 7.21
C THR A 343 2.19 -11.70 6.86
N ASN A 344 1.13 -11.20 6.24
CA ASN A 344 0.05 -12.04 5.71
C ASN A 344 0.32 -12.53 4.27
N ASP A 345 -0.47 -13.47 3.80
CA ASP A 345 -0.43 -14.05 2.44
C ASP A 345 -0.68 -13.02 1.32
N GLY A 346 -1.30 -11.88 1.66
CA GLY A 346 -1.43 -10.71 0.80
C GLY A 346 -0.19 -9.79 0.75
N GLY A 347 0.90 -10.14 1.46
CA GLY A 347 2.16 -9.39 1.48
C GLY A 347 2.15 -8.12 2.34
N THR A 348 1.12 -7.92 3.17
CA THR A 348 1.06 -6.78 4.10
C THR A 348 1.76 -7.15 5.41
N THR A 349 2.59 -6.25 5.94
CA THR A 349 3.36 -6.46 7.18
C THR A 349 2.88 -5.53 8.29
N THR A 350 2.89 -6.00 9.55
CA THR A 350 2.60 -5.18 10.74
C THR A 350 3.42 -3.90 10.80
N TYR A 351 2.80 -2.84 11.32
CA TYR A 351 3.42 -1.53 11.44
C TYR A 351 4.77 -1.62 12.18
N ASN A 352 5.81 -1.01 11.59
CA ASN A 352 7.19 -1.06 12.08
C ASN A 352 7.70 0.37 12.30
N PRO A 353 7.47 0.98 13.48
CA PRO A 353 7.96 2.33 13.76
C PRO A 353 9.49 2.37 13.90
N ASN A 354 10.12 3.50 13.58
CA ASN A 354 11.58 3.64 13.73
C ASN A 354 12.04 3.82 15.20
N TRP A 355 11.12 4.06 16.13
CA TRP A 355 11.40 4.18 17.56
C TRP A 355 11.14 2.85 18.28
N LEU A 356 11.71 2.70 19.48
CA LEU A 356 11.47 1.58 20.40
C LEU A 356 10.17 1.82 21.17
N ASP A 357 9.42 0.76 21.46
CA ASP A 357 8.22 0.80 22.29
C ASP A 357 8.25 -0.38 23.29
N ALA A 358 8.59 -0.08 24.55
CA ALA A 358 8.68 -1.08 25.61
C ALA A 358 7.34 -1.74 25.96
N ASN A 359 6.20 -1.15 25.55
CA ASN A 359 4.88 -1.73 25.77
C ASN A 359 4.39 -2.55 24.56
N ALA A 360 5.14 -2.55 23.46
CA ALA A 360 4.78 -3.32 22.29
C ALA A 360 4.95 -4.82 22.56
N THR A 361 3.87 -5.57 22.42
CA THR A 361 3.82 -7.03 22.64
C THR A 361 4.73 -7.83 21.71
N ASN A 362 5.22 -7.20 20.64
CA ASN A 362 6.11 -7.77 19.66
C ASN A 362 7.55 -7.24 19.75
N GLU A 363 7.87 -6.51 20.83
CA GLU A 363 9.22 -6.04 21.15
C GLU A 363 9.72 -6.67 22.44
N LEU A 364 11.05 -6.83 22.52
CA LEU A 364 11.74 -7.37 23.68
C LEU A 364 12.99 -6.54 23.94
N TRP A 365 13.15 -6.16 25.20
CA TRP A 365 14.35 -5.59 25.78
C TRP A 365 15.01 -6.72 26.57
N LEU A 366 16.20 -7.14 26.14
CA LEU A 366 16.91 -8.27 26.72
C LEU A 366 18.28 -7.82 27.18
N ASP A 367 18.49 -7.81 28.50
CA ASP A 367 19.79 -7.54 29.08
C ASP A 367 20.72 -8.72 28.80
N ILE A 368 21.82 -8.43 28.12
CA ILE A 368 22.89 -9.40 27.92
C ILE A 368 23.86 -9.22 29.08
N PRO A 369 24.18 -10.29 29.84
CA PRO A 369 25.16 -10.20 30.91
C PRO A 369 26.49 -9.67 30.37
N ASP A 370 27.19 -8.89 31.18
CA ASP A 370 28.59 -8.60 30.89
C ASP A 370 29.39 -9.90 31.02
N GLY A 371 30.24 -10.16 30.03
CA GLY A 371 31.18 -11.28 29.99
C GLY A 371 32.63 -10.83 30.12
N ILE A 372 32.88 -9.54 30.29
CA ILE A 372 34.22 -8.98 30.45
C ILE A 372 34.57 -9.00 31.93
N ALA A 373 35.41 -9.96 32.31
CA ALA A 373 36.04 -9.94 33.62
C ALA A 373 36.89 -8.67 33.83
N PRO A 374 36.96 -8.15 35.07
CA PRO A 374 37.88 -7.06 35.38
C PRO A 374 39.31 -7.45 34.96
N ALA A 375 39.94 -6.63 34.11
CA ALA A 375 41.12 -7.07 33.33
C ALA A 375 42.40 -7.34 34.15
N TYR A 376 42.45 -6.88 35.40
CA TYR A 376 43.67 -6.87 36.20
C TYR A 376 43.40 -7.35 37.61
N ALA A 377 44.36 -8.08 38.17
CA ALA A 377 44.35 -8.44 39.57
C ALA A 377 44.40 -7.19 40.48
N PRO A 378 43.80 -7.25 41.68
CA PRO A 378 44.02 -6.25 42.72
C PRO A 378 45.36 -6.47 43.43
N ASP A 379 45.83 -5.46 44.15
CA ASP A 379 47.03 -5.57 44.97
C ASP A 379 46.68 -6.24 46.31
N LEU A 380 47.36 -7.35 46.60
CA LEU A 380 47.25 -8.04 47.88
C LEU A 380 48.45 -7.68 48.76
N SER A 381 48.20 -7.40 50.03
CA SER A 381 49.24 -7.23 51.05
C SER A 381 48.90 -8.03 52.30
N LEU A 382 49.91 -8.61 52.93
CA LEU A 382 49.79 -9.37 54.17
C LEU A 382 50.46 -8.62 55.32
N GLY A 383 49.82 -8.67 56.48
CA GLY A 383 50.38 -8.28 57.77
C GLY A 383 49.88 -9.21 58.86
N MET A 384 50.14 -8.87 60.12
CA MET A 384 49.61 -9.61 61.26
C MET A 384 48.48 -8.82 61.93
N CYS A 385 47.52 -9.54 62.50
CA CYS A 385 46.49 -9.02 63.39
C CYS A 385 46.43 -9.84 64.68
N GLU A 386 45.66 -9.38 65.66
CA GLU A 386 45.55 -9.99 66.99
C GLU A 386 45.24 -11.50 66.98
N SER A 387 44.51 -11.98 65.96
CA SER A 387 44.07 -13.37 65.87
C SER A 387 44.70 -14.18 64.73
N GLY A 388 45.67 -13.65 63.99
CA GLY A 388 46.26 -14.34 62.82
C GLY A 388 46.79 -13.39 61.75
N VAL A 389 46.43 -13.67 60.49
CA VAL A 389 46.95 -12.93 59.33
C VAL A 389 45.97 -11.85 58.89
N LYS A 390 46.46 -10.63 58.75
CA LYS A 390 45.72 -9.51 58.15
C LYS A 390 45.96 -9.50 56.65
N ALA A 391 44.97 -9.91 55.86
CA ALA A 391 45.02 -9.78 54.41
C ALA A 391 44.27 -8.51 53.98
N THR A 392 44.97 -7.59 53.31
CA THR A 392 44.41 -6.35 52.77
C THR A 392 44.53 -6.37 51.26
N VAL A 393 43.38 -6.33 50.59
CA VAL A 393 43.27 -6.20 49.14
C VAL A 393 42.90 -4.75 48.80
N THR A 394 43.65 -4.16 47.89
CA THR A 394 43.49 -2.77 47.47
C THR A 394 43.49 -2.70 45.95
N ASP A 395 42.63 -1.87 45.39
CA ASP A 395 42.71 -1.44 44.01
C ASP A 395 42.78 0.09 43.98
N TYR A 396 43.89 0.58 43.44
CA TYR A 396 44.20 2.01 43.35
C TYR A 396 43.66 2.68 42.08
N THR A 397 42.92 1.95 41.24
CA THR A 397 42.38 2.54 40.01
C THR A 397 41.10 3.33 40.28
N PRO A 398 41.06 4.63 39.91
CA PRO A 398 39.90 5.47 40.16
C PRO A 398 38.63 4.94 39.47
N ALA A 399 37.49 5.05 40.16
CA ALA A 399 36.19 4.97 39.49
C ALA A 399 36.10 6.12 38.46
N PRO A 400 35.65 5.88 37.22
CA PRO A 400 34.86 4.75 36.72
C PRO A 400 35.63 3.79 35.78
N ILE A 401 36.96 3.76 35.82
CA ILE A 401 37.79 3.07 34.80
C ILE A 401 37.74 1.54 34.92
N ARG A 402 37.40 0.99 36.09
CA ARG A 402 37.28 -0.46 36.30
C ARG A 402 35.86 -0.90 36.65
N ASP A 403 35.38 -1.89 35.91
CA ASP A 403 34.13 -2.61 36.13
C ASP A 403 34.31 -3.72 37.18
N PHE A 404 34.26 -3.37 38.47
CA PHE A 404 34.17 -4.35 39.55
C PHE A 404 33.42 -3.75 40.74
N ILE A 405 32.70 -4.61 41.47
CA ILE A 405 31.88 -4.24 42.63
C ILE A 405 32.41 -4.80 43.95
N GLY A 406 33.40 -5.71 43.93
CA GLY A 406 33.94 -6.29 45.17
C GLY A 406 35.26 -7.03 45.00
N PHE A 407 35.77 -7.52 46.13
CA PHE A 407 36.95 -8.38 46.18
C PHE A 407 36.66 -9.73 46.83
N GLU A 408 37.38 -10.73 46.36
CA GLU A 408 37.49 -12.03 46.98
C GLU A 408 38.95 -12.31 47.34
N VAL A 409 39.19 -12.75 48.58
CA VAL A 409 40.50 -13.23 49.04
C VAL A 409 40.36 -14.70 49.40
N GLU A 410 41.27 -15.50 48.87
CA GLU A 410 41.34 -16.93 49.11
C GLU A 410 42.63 -17.28 49.87
N ARG A 411 42.55 -18.27 50.75
CA ARG A 411 43.66 -18.83 51.52
C ARG A 411 43.80 -20.32 51.28
N ARG A 412 45.03 -20.84 51.29
CA ARG A 412 45.34 -22.25 51.54
C ARG A 412 46.52 -22.45 52.50
N GLU A 413 46.67 -23.64 53.07
CA GLU A 413 47.94 -24.05 53.69
C GLU A 413 48.98 -24.31 52.58
N ALA A 414 50.21 -23.83 52.75
CA ALA A 414 51.24 -23.92 51.71
C ALA A 414 51.45 -25.37 51.27
N GLY A 415 51.48 -25.60 49.95
CA GLY A 415 51.60 -26.94 49.36
C GLY A 415 50.30 -27.74 49.24
N THR A 416 49.16 -27.25 49.74
CA THR A 416 47.85 -27.89 49.53
C THR A 416 47.18 -27.43 48.22
N ALA A 417 46.21 -28.20 47.72
CA ALA A 417 45.54 -27.91 46.44
C ALA A 417 44.30 -27.01 46.57
N ALA A 418 43.56 -27.11 47.68
CA ALA A 418 42.27 -26.45 47.84
C ALA A 418 42.44 -25.04 48.42
N TRP A 419 41.80 -24.06 47.79
CA TRP A 419 41.69 -22.69 48.26
C TRP A 419 40.33 -22.49 48.95
N SER A 420 40.34 -21.77 50.07
CA SER A 420 39.14 -21.39 50.83
C SER A 420 38.96 -19.88 50.79
N VAL A 421 37.75 -19.40 50.49
CA VAL A 421 37.43 -17.97 50.52
C VAL A 421 37.41 -17.48 51.97
N VAL A 422 38.24 -16.50 52.28
CA VAL A 422 38.33 -15.86 53.62
C VAL A 422 37.73 -14.45 53.61
N LEU A 423 37.59 -13.83 52.44
CA LEU A 423 36.88 -12.56 52.25
C LEU A 423 36.09 -12.62 50.95
N HIS A 424 34.82 -12.22 50.98
CA HIS A 424 34.02 -11.91 49.80
C HIS A 424 33.20 -10.66 50.12
N LYS A 425 33.63 -9.50 49.62
CA LYS A 425 33.09 -8.19 50.04
C LYS A 425 32.78 -7.31 48.84
N ALA A 426 31.51 -6.89 48.76
CA ALA A 426 31.04 -5.90 47.82
C ALA A 426 31.17 -4.47 48.39
N PHE A 427 31.21 -3.48 47.50
CA PHE A 427 31.24 -2.05 47.78
C PHE A 427 29.98 -1.38 47.22
N ASP A 428 29.32 -0.55 48.02
CA ASP A 428 28.23 0.34 47.58
C ASP A 428 28.18 1.61 48.48
N PRO A 429 28.65 2.78 48.00
CA PRO A 429 29.44 3.01 46.79
C PRO A 429 30.90 2.58 46.96
N ARG A 430 31.62 2.39 45.83
CA ARG A 430 33.06 2.14 45.83
C ARG A 430 33.85 3.41 46.16
N LEU A 431 34.60 3.38 47.25
CA LEU A 431 35.57 4.43 47.61
C LEU A 431 36.87 4.28 46.80
N ASP A 432 37.60 5.38 46.60
CA ASP A 432 38.91 5.40 45.93
C ASP A 432 40.02 5.76 46.95
N PRO A 433 41.01 4.87 47.22
CA PRO A 433 41.16 3.53 46.66
C PRO A 433 40.14 2.53 47.25
N ALA A 434 39.76 1.54 46.45
CA ALA A 434 38.87 0.48 46.92
C ALA A 434 39.69 -0.48 47.77
N THR A 435 39.40 -0.56 49.07
CA THR A 435 40.18 -1.39 50.01
C THR A 435 39.25 -2.28 50.81
N ALA A 436 39.60 -3.56 50.92
CA ALA A 436 38.98 -4.47 51.86
C ALA A 436 40.04 -5.23 52.66
N THR A 437 39.75 -5.45 53.93
CA THR A 437 40.65 -6.14 54.85
C THR A 437 39.89 -7.23 55.58
N VAL A 438 40.51 -8.40 55.72
CA VAL A 438 40.08 -9.45 56.63
C VAL A 438 41.21 -9.74 57.63
N CYS A 439 40.84 -9.89 58.90
CA CYS A 439 41.68 -10.52 59.91
C CYS A 439 41.32 -12.01 59.91
N ASP A 440 42.12 -12.81 59.23
CA ASP A 440 41.90 -14.24 59.08
C ASP A 440 42.48 -14.98 60.28
N ALA A 441 41.60 -15.54 61.10
CA ALA A 441 41.98 -16.15 62.37
C ALA A 441 42.68 -17.50 62.13
N LEU A 442 43.94 -17.60 62.58
CA LEU A 442 44.79 -18.77 62.36
C LEU A 442 45.58 -19.10 63.63
N PRO A 443 45.83 -20.40 63.92
CA PRO A 443 46.66 -20.81 65.04
C PRO A 443 48.14 -20.44 64.81
N GLY A 444 48.88 -20.13 65.88
CA GLY A 444 50.33 -19.89 65.87
C GLY A 444 51.17 -21.16 65.71
N ASP A 445 50.72 -22.07 64.86
CA ASP A 445 51.25 -23.44 64.74
C ASP A 445 52.53 -23.57 63.91
N GLY A 446 53.14 -22.44 63.52
CA GLY A 446 54.35 -22.39 62.70
C GLY A 446 54.12 -22.74 61.23
N ARG A 447 52.86 -22.88 60.79
CA ARG A 447 52.54 -23.19 59.39
C ARG A 447 52.60 -21.95 58.51
N THR A 448 52.92 -22.20 57.25
CA THR A 448 52.87 -21.19 56.20
C THR A 448 51.53 -21.26 55.49
N TYR A 449 50.87 -20.11 55.35
CA TYR A 449 49.62 -19.95 54.63
C TYR A 449 49.84 -19.05 53.41
N GLU A 450 49.24 -19.44 52.29
CA GLU A 450 49.29 -18.71 51.03
C GLU A 450 47.95 -18.03 50.77
N TYR A 451 48.01 -16.81 50.26
CA TYR A 451 46.87 -15.96 49.96
C TYR A 451 46.95 -15.45 48.51
N ARG A 452 45.79 -15.32 47.88
CA ARG A 452 45.62 -14.61 46.60
C ARG A 452 44.29 -13.88 46.59
N ALA A 453 44.19 -12.84 45.78
CA ALA A 453 42.99 -12.02 45.69
C ALA A 453 42.58 -11.77 44.24
N ARG A 454 41.29 -11.51 44.04
CA ARG A 454 40.70 -11.13 42.76
C ARG A 454 39.55 -10.17 42.97
N SER A 455 39.27 -9.34 41.99
CA SER A 455 38.05 -8.53 41.96
C SER A 455 36.93 -9.27 41.22
N TYR A 456 35.68 -8.91 41.52
CA TYR A 456 34.51 -9.41 40.79
C TYR A 456 33.54 -8.28 40.46
N ASP A 457 32.90 -8.40 39.30
CA ASP A 457 31.89 -7.45 38.82
C ASP A 457 30.45 -7.86 39.21
N ALA A 458 29.47 -7.05 38.81
CA ALA A 458 28.06 -7.31 39.08
C ALA A 458 27.52 -8.56 38.33
N ALA A 459 28.20 -9.00 37.28
CA ALA A 459 27.89 -10.20 36.51
C ALA A 459 28.58 -11.47 37.06
N ALA A 460 29.35 -11.34 38.15
CA ALA A 460 30.19 -12.37 38.77
C ALA A 460 31.32 -12.89 37.87
N ASN A 461 31.83 -12.06 36.97
CA ASN A 461 33.10 -12.33 36.31
C ASN A 461 34.24 -11.93 37.25
N TYR A 462 35.32 -12.72 37.22
CA TYR A 462 36.45 -12.58 38.13
C TYR A 462 37.71 -12.16 37.39
N SER A 463 38.45 -11.20 37.96
CA SER A 463 39.76 -10.82 37.45
C SER A 463 40.76 -11.99 37.47
N PRO A 464 41.90 -11.88 36.77
CA PRO A 464 43.07 -12.67 37.10
C PRO A 464 43.37 -12.60 38.60
N GLN A 465 43.99 -13.65 39.14
CA GLN A 465 44.44 -13.68 40.53
C GLN A 465 45.64 -12.75 40.72
N SER A 466 45.75 -12.15 41.90
CA SER A 466 46.98 -11.47 42.35
C SER A 466 48.13 -12.47 42.41
N ASP A 467 49.35 -11.93 42.54
CA ASP A 467 50.48 -12.74 42.97
C ASP A 467 50.14 -13.43 44.30
N ILE A 468 50.62 -14.67 44.45
CA ILE A 468 50.46 -15.43 45.69
C ILE A 468 51.43 -14.87 46.72
N LEU A 469 50.91 -14.43 47.85
CA LEU A 469 51.71 -14.04 49.01
C LEU A 469 51.63 -15.11 50.09
N ALA A 470 52.75 -15.38 50.75
CA ALA A 470 52.84 -16.38 51.80
C ALA A 470 53.31 -15.72 53.11
N THR A 471 52.79 -16.22 54.24
CA THR A 471 53.26 -15.82 55.57
C THR A 471 53.22 -17.00 56.52
N THR A 472 54.18 -17.03 57.45
CA THR A 472 54.25 -18.06 58.51
C THR A 472 53.69 -17.49 59.79
N VAL A 473 52.73 -18.17 60.39
CA VAL A 473 52.11 -17.75 61.65
C VAL A 473 52.83 -18.46 62.79
N THR A 474 53.63 -17.73 63.55
CA THR A 474 54.31 -18.22 64.76
C THR A 474 53.59 -17.71 66.00
N ASP A 475 53.62 -18.46 67.10
CA ASP A 475 53.19 -17.94 68.40
C ASP A 475 53.93 -16.62 68.70
N GLY A 476 53.14 -15.59 69.04
CA GLY A 476 53.62 -14.25 69.38
C GLY A 476 54.08 -14.12 70.82
#